data_AF-A0A085WTM9-F1
#
_entry.id   AF-A0A085WTM9-F1
#
_cell.length_a   1.000
_cell.length_b   1.000
_cell.length_c   1.000
_cell.angle_alpha   90.00
_cell.angle_beta   90.00
_cell.angle_gamma   90.00
#
_symmetry.space_group_name_H-M   'P 1'
#
loop_
_entity.id
_entity.type
_entity.pdbx_description
1 polymer ?
#
loop_
_entity_poly.entity_id
_entity_poly.type
_entity_poly.pdbx_seq_one_letter_code
_entity_poly.pdbx_strand_id
1 'polypeptide(L)'
;MVGSEVSHVGDLALAWLLTRAEGKGARSDLARALKPLTDHRWSSGEWNTRLEGLLEQLVHEGLVQQNARKGLTLTPQGRTRALAALRLERLPKGTTWKQLKRTHLVALALGLAPSPSTLARLGRADGMRAVLVQKQLGLPAPGSQSLAQVRDALCWRQLGVETDKPFTLAAVQSVLLSRALEATRELAPSQALHQLAARSVGARRTDPESLRLATLRAWALPFGEPAPAQPRAPDSASAPPSAAATGAEATRQDEGLHHFAERVLQVARGATEGRFGDDRVFISHVWRAMQAPGLDEQSFKRRLIEANQKRLLSLSRADMVELMDPTELSASETRHLGATFHFIAL
;
A
#
# COMPACT_ATOMS: atom_id res chain seq x y z
N MET A 1 -32.21 -2.61 -10.30
CA MET A 1 -31.24 -1.49 -10.30
C MET A 1 -31.76 -0.20 -10.95
N VAL A 2 -32.82 -0.21 -11.77
CA VAL A 2 -33.32 1.00 -12.49
C VAL A 2 -33.97 2.06 -11.56
N GLY A 3 -34.58 1.65 -10.43
CA GLY A 3 -35.29 2.56 -9.53
C GLY A 3 -34.40 3.55 -8.75
N SER A 4 -33.19 3.13 -8.35
CA SER A 4 -32.27 4.03 -7.63
C SER A 4 -31.66 5.08 -8.56
N GLU A 5 -31.41 4.74 -9.82
CA GLU A 5 -30.75 5.64 -10.78
C GLU A 5 -31.65 6.82 -11.17
N VAL A 6 -32.95 6.57 -11.40
CA VAL A 6 -33.94 7.63 -11.66
C VAL A 6 -34.06 8.57 -10.46
N SER A 7 -33.91 8.04 -9.23
CA SER A 7 -33.88 8.86 -8.01
C SER A 7 -32.70 9.85 -8.00
N HIS A 8 -31.50 9.42 -8.41
CA HIS A 8 -30.31 10.30 -8.35
C HIS A 8 -30.36 11.42 -9.39
N VAL A 9 -30.88 11.14 -10.59
CA VAL A 9 -31.08 12.19 -11.61
C VAL A 9 -32.16 13.18 -11.17
N GLY A 10 -33.20 12.69 -10.49
CA GLY A 10 -34.23 13.54 -9.88
C GLY A 10 -33.64 14.46 -8.82
N ASP A 11 -32.84 13.92 -7.91
CA ASP A 11 -32.16 14.70 -6.87
C ASP A 11 -31.18 15.73 -7.47
N LEU A 12 -30.49 15.39 -8.56
CA LEU A 12 -29.64 16.34 -9.31
C LEU A 12 -30.44 17.46 -9.96
N ALA A 13 -31.64 17.18 -10.48
CA ALA A 13 -32.52 18.19 -11.04
C ALA A 13 -33.03 19.16 -9.96
N LEU A 14 -33.42 18.64 -8.79
CA LEU A 14 -33.79 19.45 -7.63
C LEU A 14 -32.61 20.29 -7.13
N ALA A 15 -31.41 19.70 -7.05
CA ALA A 15 -30.18 20.41 -6.67
C ALA A 15 -29.80 21.52 -7.68
N TRP A 16 -30.04 21.32 -8.98
CA TRP A 16 -29.86 22.36 -9.99
C TRP A 16 -30.84 23.52 -9.78
N LEU A 17 -32.12 23.22 -9.60
CA LEU A 17 -33.17 24.21 -9.35
C LEU A 17 -32.92 25.00 -8.06
N LEU A 18 -32.34 24.37 -7.04
CA LEU A 18 -31.95 25.02 -5.78
C LEU A 18 -30.92 26.15 -5.98
N THR A 19 -30.13 26.12 -7.07
CA THR A 19 -29.15 27.17 -7.39
C THR A 19 -29.71 28.31 -8.24
N ARG A 20 -31.00 28.24 -8.62
CA ARG A 20 -31.66 29.25 -9.46
C ARG A 20 -32.52 30.17 -8.61
N ALA A 21 -32.67 31.42 -9.08
CA ALA A 21 -33.69 32.29 -8.53
C ALA A 21 -35.08 31.74 -8.88
N GLU A 22 -36.06 32.01 -8.03
CA GLU A 22 -37.45 31.55 -8.21
C GLU A 22 -37.98 31.90 -9.60
N GLY A 23 -38.61 30.93 -10.27
CA GLY A 23 -39.15 31.09 -11.62
C GLY A 23 -38.14 31.18 -12.77
N LYS A 24 -36.82 31.12 -12.51
CA LYS A 24 -35.78 31.22 -13.56
C LYS A 24 -35.21 29.88 -14.04
N GLY A 25 -35.79 28.74 -13.66
CA GLY A 25 -35.34 27.42 -14.13
C GLY A 25 -35.99 27.04 -15.46
N ALA A 26 -35.33 27.24 -16.61
CA ALA A 26 -35.87 26.73 -17.87
C ALA A 26 -35.54 25.23 -18.07
N ARG A 27 -36.47 24.46 -18.65
CA ARG A 27 -36.25 23.04 -19.02
C ARG A 27 -35.01 22.88 -19.90
N SER A 28 -34.84 23.75 -20.90
CA SER A 28 -33.69 23.70 -21.82
C SER A 28 -32.36 23.87 -21.08
N ASP A 29 -32.33 24.70 -20.04
CA ASP A 29 -31.11 24.95 -19.27
C ASP A 29 -30.82 23.81 -18.29
N LEU A 30 -31.86 23.19 -17.71
CA LEU A 30 -31.73 21.97 -16.93
C LEU A 30 -31.18 20.83 -17.79
N ALA A 31 -31.77 20.63 -18.98
CA ALA A 31 -31.32 19.61 -19.93
C ALA A 31 -29.85 19.80 -20.28
N ARG A 32 -29.44 21.03 -20.63
CA ARG A 32 -28.04 21.36 -20.96
C ARG A 32 -27.10 21.18 -19.76
N ALA A 33 -27.55 21.47 -18.55
CA ALA A 33 -26.73 21.38 -17.35
C ALA A 33 -26.43 19.95 -16.90
N LEU A 34 -27.39 19.04 -17.10
CA LEU A 34 -27.28 17.63 -16.70
C LEU A 34 -26.76 16.72 -17.82
N LYS A 35 -26.90 17.11 -19.10
CA LYS A 35 -26.43 16.33 -20.26
C LYS A 35 -24.97 15.82 -20.12
N PRO A 36 -23.98 16.64 -19.69
CA PRO A 36 -22.60 16.16 -19.49
C PRO A 36 -22.44 15.03 -18.44
N LEU A 37 -23.41 14.85 -17.55
CA LEU A 37 -23.40 13.77 -16.55
C LEU A 37 -24.02 12.48 -17.10
N THR A 38 -24.86 12.57 -18.13
CA THR A 38 -25.63 11.45 -18.68
C THR A 38 -25.22 11.08 -20.11
N ASP A 39 -24.33 11.87 -20.74
CA ASP A 39 -23.85 11.69 -22.11
C ASP A 39 -23.31 10.30 -22.42
N HIS A 40 -22.58 9.72 -21.48
CA HIS A 40 -22.00 8.38 -21.61
C HIS A 40 -23.03 7.25 -21.54
N ARG A 41 -24.28 7.54 -21.15
CA ARG A 41 -25.35 6.55 -20.97
C ARG A 41 -26.47 6.69 -21.99
N TRP A 42 -26.86 7.91 -22.32
CA TRP A 42 -28.06 8.17 -23.11
C TRP A 42 -27.77 9.12 -24.27
N SER A 43 -28.32 8.77 -25.44
CA SER A 43 -28.38 9.67 -26.58
C SER A 43 -29.18 10.93 -26.24
N SER A 44 -29.06 11.98 -27.06
CA SER A 44 -29.79 13.23 -26.84
C SER A 44 -31.31 13.05 -26.89
N GLY A 45 -31.82 12.14 -27.74
CA GLY A 45 -33.24 11.82 -27.82
C GLY A 45 -33.75 11.12 -26.56
N GLU A 46 -33.10 10.04 -26.16
CA GLU A 46 -33.46 9.29 -24.94
C GLU A 46 -33.35 10.15 -23.68
N TRP A 47 -32.33 11.01 -23.60
CA TRP A 47 -32.19 11.95 -22.50
C TRP A 47 -33.38 12.90 -22.40
N ASN A 48 -33.85 13.44 -23.52
CA ASN A 48 -35.00 14.34 -23.52
C ASN A 48 -36.29 13.65 -23.08
N THR A 49 -36.55 12.43 -23.56
CA THR A 49 -37.72 11.63 -23.14
C THR A 49 -37.66 11.28 -21.66
N ARG A 50 -36.49 10.90 -21.14
CA ARG A 50 -36.31 10.60 -19.71
C ARG A 50 -36.45 11.84 -18.83
N LEU A 51 -35.92 12.97 -19.27
CA LEU A 51 -36.04 14.24 -18.56
C LEU A 51 -37.50 14.69 -18.48
N GLU A 52 -38.28 14.45 -19.53
CA GLU A 52 -39.72 14.74 -19.57
C GLU A 52 -40.49 13.93 -18.53
N GLY A 53 -40.36 12.60 -18.55
CA GLY A 53 -41.01 11.74 -17.58
C GLY A 53 -40.58 12.03 -16.14
N LEU A 54 -39.31 12.40 -15.92
CA LEU A 54 -38.80 12.82 -14.62
C LEU A 54 -39.43 14.14 -14.16
N LEU A 55 -39.57 15.13 -15.04
CA LEU A 55 -40.20 16.40 -14.70
C LEU A 55 -41.70 16.24 -14.41
N GLU A 56 -42.40 15.40 -15.17
CA GLU A 56 -43.80 15.03 -14.90
C GLU A 56 -43.95 14.39 -13.51
N GLN A 57 -43.05 13.46 -13.18
CA GLN A 57 -43.03 12.84 -11.86
C GLN A 57 -42.74 13.85 -10.74
N LEU A 58 -41.75 14.74 -10.90
CA LEU A 58 -41.44 15.77 -9.90
C LEU A 58 -42.58 16.78 -9.69
N VAL A 59 -43.35 17.07 -10.75
CA VAL A 59 -44.55 17.92 -10.66
C VAL A 59 -45.69 17.17 -9.97
N HIS A 60 -45.90 15.90 -10.32
CA HIS A 60 -46.91 15.04 -9.67
C HIS A 60 -46.63 14.86 -8.17
N GLU A 61 -45.36 14.70 -7.78
CA GLU A 61 -44.91 14.63 -6.38
C GLU A 61 -44.95 15.99 -5.65
N GLY A 62 -45.32 17.08 -6.34
CA GLY A 62 -45.39 18.42 -5.73
C GLY A 62 -44.03 19.01 -5.37
N LEU A 63 -42.93 18.51 -5.92
CA LEU A 63 -41.57 18.97 -5.63
C LEU A 63 -41.15 20.16 -6.52
N VAL A 64 -41.75 20.25 -7.71
CA VAL A 64 -41.51 21.32 -8.68
C VAL A 64 -42.85 21.84 -9.18
N GLN A 65 -42.95 23.15 -9.35
CA GLN A 65 -44.10 23.81 -9.96
C GLN A 65 -43.71 24.41 -11.31
N GLN A 66 -44.56 24.24 -12.31
CA GLN A 66 -44.41 24.89 -13.62
C GLN A 66 -45.16 26.23 -13.60
N ASN A 67 -44.44 27.31 -13.90
CA ASN A 67 -45.01 28.65 -14.06
C ASN A 67 -45.51 28.84 -15.50
N ALA A 68 -46.44 29.79 -15.69
CA ALA A 68 -47.08 30.10 -16.97
C ALA A 68 -46.11 30.39 -18.15
N ARG A 69 -44.83 30.73 -17.87
CA ARG A 69 -43.78 30.95 -18.87
C ARG A 69 -42.85 29.75 -19.08
N LYS A 70 -43.30 28.52 -18.81
CA LYS A 70 -42.46 27.29 -18.85
C LYS A 70 -41.26 27.31 -17.88
N GLY A 71 -41.34 28.17 -16.86
CA GLY A 71 -40.33 28.25 -15.80
C GLY A 71 -40.60 27.19 -14.73
N LEU A 72 -39.57 26.51 -14.29
CA LEU A 72 -39.60 25.55 -13.20
C LEU A 72 -39.20 26.26 -11.91
N THR A 73 -40.04 26.11 -10.89
CA THR A 73 -39.79 26.65 -9.54
C THR A 73 -39.82 25.51 -8.54
N LEU A 74 -38.88 25.52 -7.60
CA LEU A 74 -38.82 24.52 -6.54
C LEU A 74 -39.89 24.84 -5.48
N THR A 75 -40.68 23.85 -5.08
CA THR A 75 -41.61 24.02 -3.95
C THR A 75 -40.86 23.94 -2.61
N PRO A 76 -41.47 24.35 -1.48
CA PRO A 76 -40.86 24.16 -0.17
C PRO A 76 -40.48 22.69 0.12
N GLN A 77 -41.31 21.74 -0.32
CA GLN A 77 -41.04 20.31 -0.18
C GLN A 77 -39.88 19.86 -1.07
N GLY A 78 -39.84 20.31 -2.33
CA GLY A 78 -38.71 20.09 -3.23
C GLY A 78 -37.40 20.64 -2.69
N ARG A 79 -37.45 21.80 -2.01
CA ARG A 79 -36.30 22.41 -1.34
C ARG A 79 -35.76 21.54 -0.21
N THR A 80 -36.63 21.05 0.66
CA THR A 80 -36.23 20.14 1.75
C THR A 80 -35.62 18.86 1.20
N ARG A 81 -36.22 18.27 0.15
CA ARG A 81 -35.68 17.06 -0.49
C ARG A 81 -34.31 17.32 -1.14
N ALA A 82 -34.15 18.44 -1.85
CA ALA A 82 -32.86 18.81 -2.45
C ALA A 82 -31.76 18.97 -1.40
N LEU A 83 -32.06 19.64 -0.29
CA LEU A 83 -31.12 19.86 0.81
C LEU A 83 -30.76 18.54 1.51
N ALA A 84 -31.75 17.67 1.75
CA ALA A 84 -31.53 16.34 2.32
C ALA A 84 -30.65 15.47 1.41
N ALA A 85 -30.92 15.45 0.10
CA ALA A 85 -30.09 14.74 -0.87
C ALA A 85 -28.65 15.28 -0.91
N LEU A 86 -28.47 16.59 -0.74
CA LEU A 86 -27.16 17.22 -0.66
C LEU A 86 -26.46 17.04 0.70
N ARG A 87 -27.14 16.46 1.70
CA ARG A 87 -26.69 16.39 3.11
C ARG A 87 -26.33 17.77 3.66
N LEU A 88 -27.13 18.78 3.32
CA LEU A 88 -26.95 20.17 3.77
C LEU A 88 -28.20 20.62 4.53
N GLU A 89 -28.00 21.41 5.59
CA GLU A 89 -29.12 22.09 6.27
C GLU A 89 -29.58 23.33 5.49
N ARG A 90 -28.63 24.08 4.92
CA ARG A 90 -28.87 25.30 4.16
C ARG A 90 -27.86 25.43 3.04
N LEU A 91 -28.30 25.95 1.89
CA LEU A 91 -27.40 26.28 0.80
C LEU A 91 -26.62 27.57 1.15
N PRO A 92 -25.29 27.60 1.01
CA PRO A 92 -24.52 28.83 1.16
C PRO A 92 -24.99 29.90 0.18
N LYS A 93 -25.08 31.16 0.65
CA LYS A 93 -25.52 32.30 -0.17
C LYS A 93 -24.62 32.44 -1.41
N GLY A 94 -25.22 32.63 -2.58
CA GLY A 94 -24.49 32.83 -3.84
C GLY A 94 -23.94 31.56 -4.50
N THR A 95 -24.30 30.36 -4.01
CA THR A 95 -23.84 29.10 -4.63
C THR A 95 -24.42 28.94 -6.04
N THR A 96 -23.55 29.00 -7.05
CA THR A 96 -23.90 28.74 -8.45
C THR A 96 -23.89 27.25 -8.76
N TRP A 97 -24.59 26.83 -9.83
CA TRP A 97 -24.53 25.44 -10.32
C TRP A 97 -23.09 24.96 -10.56
N LYS A 98 -22.22 25.83 -11.11
CA LYS A 98 -20.80 25.49 -11.36
C LYS A 98 -20.07 25.19 -10.05
N GLN A 99 -20.31 25.99 -9.01
CA GLN A 99 -19.72 25.77 -7.70
C GLN A 99 -20.28 24.53 -7.02
N LEU A 100 -21.60 24.33 -7.06
CA LEU A 100 -22.27 23.15 -6.52
C LEU A 100 -21.73 21.86 -7.16
N LYS A 101 -21.61 21.84 -8.49
CA LYS A 101 -21.05 20.71 -9.25
C LYS A 101 -19.60 20.44 -8.89
N ARG A 102 -18.76 21.47 -8.78
CA ARG A 102 -17.32 21.31 -8.51
C ARG A 102 -17.02 20.81 -7.09
N THR A 103 -17.83 21.17 -6.11
CA THR A 103 -17.52 20.88 -4.70
C THR A 103 -18.52 19.94 -4.04
N HIS A 104 -19.78 20.32 -3.94
CA HIS A 104 -20.77 19.60 -3.13
C HIS A 104 -21.21 18.29 -3.78
N LEU A 105 -21.51 18.30 -5.09
CA LEU A 105 -21.87 17.07 -5.81
C LEU A 105 -20.70 16.09 -5.88
N VAL A 106 -19.47 16.59 -6.04
CA VAL A 106 -18.26 15.76 -6.00
C VAL A 106 -18.06 15.18 -4.59
N ALA A 107 -18.24 15.97 -3.52
CA ALA A 107 -18.15 15.47 -2.16
C ALA A 107 -19.14 14.32 -1.91
N LEU A 108 -20.39 14.47 -2.35
CA LEU A 108 -21.42 13.43 -2.23
C LEU A 108 -21.08 12.18 -3.02
N ALA A 109 -20.67 12.32 -4.28
CA ALA A 109 -20.26 11.19 -5.11
C ALA A 109 -19.05 10.44 -4.50
N LEU A 110 -18.18 11.15 -3.80
CA LEU A 110 -17.03 10.56 -3.11
C LEU A 110 -17.40 9.99 -1.73
N GLY A 111 -18.61 10.25 -1.22
CA GLY A 111 -19.08 9.80 0.10
C GLY A 111 -18.53 10.65 1.26
N LEU A 112 -18.06 11.86 0.98
CA LEU A 112 -17.48 12.76 1.97
C LEU A 112 -18.53 13.68 2.59
N ALA A 113 -18.37 13.98 3.87
CA ALA A 113 -19.18 14.98 4.55
C ALA A 113 -18.86 16.39 3.99
N PRO A 114 -19.87 17.20 3.63
CA PRO A 114 -19.66 18.54 3.08
C PRO A 114 -19.23 19.51 4.20
N SER A 115 -17.93 19.50 4.52
CA SER A 115 -17.31 20.48 5.43
C SER A 115 -16.59 21.59 4.66
N PRO A 116 -16.47 22.82 5.19
CA PRO A 116 -15.79 23.92 4.50
C PRO A 116 -14.36 23.58 4.05
N SER A 117 -13.61 22.83 4.87
CA SER A 117 -12.25 22.38 4.55
C SER A 117 -12.23 21.39 3.39
N THR A 118 -13.15 20.43 3.38
CA THR A 118 -13.30 19.43 2.31
C THR A 118 -13.72 20.09 1.00
N LEU A 119 -14.70 20.98 1.05
CA LEU A 119 -15.17 21.73 -0.13
C LEU A 119 -14.09 22.64 -0.70
N ALA A 120 -13.29 23.29 0.13
CA ALA A 120 -12.16 24.11 -0.30
C ALA A 120 -11.04 23.27 -0.96
N ARG A 121 -10.81 22.03 -0.48
CA ARG A 121 -9.86 21.10 -1.10
C ARG A 121 -10.37 20.56 -2.43
N LEU A 122 -11.59 20.06 -2.50
CA LEU A 122 -12.20 19.54 -3.73
C LEU A 122 -12.33 20.61 -4.81
N GLY A 123 -12.43 21.89 -4.43
CA GLY A 123 -12.39 23.01 -5.37
C GLY A 123 -11.09 23.15 -6.15
N ARG A 124 -9.98 22.55 -5.67
CA ARG A 124 -8.66 22.54 -6.31
C ARG A 124 -8.40 21.20 -6.98
N ALA A 125 -7.74 21.20 -8.14
CA ALA A 125 -7.44 19.99 -8.90
C ALA A 125 -6.65 18.96 -8.08
N ASP A 126 -5.62 19.41 -7.35
CA ASP A 126 -4.78 18.51 -6.55
C ASP A 126 -5.51 17.94 -5.33
N GLY A 127 -6.44 18.71 -4.72
CA GLY A 127 -7.26 18.20 -3.63
C GLY A 127 -8.21 17.10 -4.08
N MET A 128 -8.80 17.24 -5.27
CA MET A 128 -9.63 16.18 -5.87
C MET A 128 -8.81 14.93 -6.19
N ARG A 129 -7.62 15.09 -6.80
CA ARG A 129 -6.71 13.96 -7.08
C ARG A 129 -6.29 13.23 -5.81
N ALA A 130 -5.97 13.97 -4.75
CA ALA A 130 -5.58 13.38 -3.46
C ALA A 130 -6.67 12.47 -2.89
N VAL A 131 -7.93 12.92 -2.90
CA VAL A 131 -9.07 12.16 -2.40
C VAL A 131 -9.31 10.89 -3.22
N LEU A 132 -9.24 10.99 -4.56
CA LEU A 132 -9.44 9.84 -5.44
C LEU A 132 -8.40 8.75 -5.20
N VAL A 133 -7.13 9.15 -5.11
CA VAL A 133 -6.01 8.24 -4.83
C VAL A 133 -6.16 7.61 -3.45
N GLN A 134 -6.48 8.40 -2.41
CA GLN A 134 -6.74 7.88 -1.06
C GLN A 134 -7.85 6.82 -1.04
N LYS A 135 -8.97 7.09 -1.73
CA LYS A 135 -10.11 6.17 -1.79
C LYS A 135 -9.76 4.87 -2.52
N GLN A 136 -9.02 4.95 -3.62
CA GLN A 136 -8.59 3.77 -4.39
C GLN A 136 -7.65 2.87 -3.58
N LEU A 137 -6.82 3.46 -2.71
CA LEU A 137 -5.81 2.74 -1.94
C LEU A 137 -6.26 2.37 -0.52
N GLY A 138 -7.52 2.69 -0.17
CA GLY A 138 -8.07 2.45 1.16
C GLY A 138 -7.35 3.19 2.29
N LEU A 139 -6.78 4.37 2.00
CA LEU A 139 -6.09 5.18 3.01
C LEU A 139 -7.10 5.82 3.99
N PRO A 140 -6.73 5.95 5.28
CA PRO A 140 -7.61 6.54 6.28
C PRO A 140 -7.89 8.02 6.00
N ALA A 141 -9.10 8.46 6.37
CA ALA A 141 -9.55 9.86 6.31
C ALA A 141 -9.40 10.54 4.93
N PRO A 142 -10.08 10.05 3.87
CA PRO A 142 -10.05 10.68 2.55
C PRO A 142 -10.45 12.17 2.62
N GLY A 143 -9.64 13.04 2.03
CA GLY A 143 -9.84 14.50 2.05
C GLY A 143 -9.17 15.25 3.19
N SER A 144 -8.41 14.58 4.06
CA SER A 144 -7.60 15.22 5.11
C SER A 144 -6.22 15.68 4.60
N GLN A 145 -5.54 14.86 3.80
CA GLN A 145 -4.17 15.10 3.33
C GLN A 145 -4.12 15.79 1.96
N SER A 146 -3.01 16.49 1.69
CA SER A 146 -2.68 17.06 0.38
C SER A 146 -2.16 15.99 -0.60
N LEU A 147 -2.14 16.29 -1.90
CA LEU A 147 -1.61 15.35 -2.90
C LEU A 147 -0.14 14.99 -2.66
N ALA A 148 0.67 15.95 -2.20
CA ALA A 148 2.06 15.71 -1.84
C ALA A 148 2.18 14.76 -0.64
N GLN A 149 1.35 14.94 0.38
CA GLN A 149 1.31 14.05 1.55
C GLN A 149 0.84 12.63 1.17
N VAL A 150 -0.15 12.51 0.27
CA VAL A 150 -0.60 11.21 -0.24
C VAL A 150 0.52 10.51 -1.01
N ARG A 151 1.23 11.25 -1.88
CA ARG A 151 2.40 10.73 -2.60
C ARG A 151 3.47 10.24 -1.62
N ASP A 152 3.81 11.06 -0.64
CA ASP A 152 4.88 10.76 0.30
C ASP A 152 4.53 9.54 1.17
N ALA A 153 3.30 9.49 1.69
CA ALA A 153 2.78 8.34 2.44
C ALA A 153 2.80 7.05 1.60
N LEU A 154 2.48 7.15 0.30
CA LEU A 154 2.55 6.01 -0.62
C LEU A 154 3.97 5.50 -0.79
N CYS A 155 4.93 6.40 -1.02
CA CYS A 155 6.33 6.03 -1.17
C CYS A 155 6.88 5.40 0.13
N TRP A 156 6.51 5.92 1.29
CA TRP A 156 6.88 5.32 2.58
C TRP A 156 6.28 3.93 2.79
N ARG A 157 5.01 3.73 2.42
CA ARG A 157 4.36 2.41 2.50
C ARG A 157 5.06 1.36 1.65
N GLN A 158 5.60 1.74 0.48
CA GLN A 158 6.41 0.83 -0.35
C GLN A 158 7.75 0.45 0.30
N LEU A 159 8.29 1.29 1.18
CA LEU A 159 9.47 0.98 1.99
C LEU A 159 9.13 0.19 3.27
N GLY A 160 7.84 -0.08 3.52
CA GLY A 160 7.36 -0.75 4.73
C GLY A 160 7.45 0.14 5.98
N VAL A 161 7.39 1.46 5.81
CA VAL A 161 7.51 2.44 6.90
C VAL A 161 6.20 3.22 6.99
N GLU A 162 5.60 3.26 8.17
CA GLU A 162 4.46 4.13 8.44
C GLU A 162 4.96 5.43 9.07
N THR A 163 4.94 6.52 8.29
CA THR A 163 5.37 7.84 8.77
C THR A 163 4.64 8.96 8.03
N ASP A 164 4.41 10.07 8.75
CA ASP A 164 3.88 11.31 8.18
C ASP A 164 4.99 12.26 7.70
N LYS A 165 6.26 11.84 7.77
CA LYS A 165 7.40 12.64 7.32
C LYS A 165 7.37 12.84 5.81
N PRO A 166 7.84 13.99 5.31
CA PRO A 166 7.97 14.19 3.88
C PRO A 166 8.96 13.17 3.28
N PHE A 167 8.64 12.67 2.09
CA PHE A 167 9.48 11.71 1.39
C PHE A 167 10.65 12.44 0.74
N THR A 168 11.78 12.52 1.45
CA THR A 168 13.00 13.19 1.01
C THR A 168 14.16 12.23 0.95
N LEU A 169 15.15 12.50 0.09
CA LEU A 169 16.35 11.64 -0.03
C LEU A 169 17.04 11.42 1.31
N ALA A 170 17.18 12.48 2.12
CA ALA A 170 17.81 12.40 3.44
C ALA A 170 17.02 11.51 4.40
N ALA A 171 15.68 11.62 4.43
CA ALA A 171 14.84 10.76 5.26
C ALA A 171 14.89 9.30 4.81
N VAL A 172 14.88 9.05 3.49
CA VAL A 172 14.98 7.69 2.94
C VAL A 172 16.34 7.08 3.27
N GLN A 173 17.44 7.81 3.07
CA GLN A 173 18.79 7.38 3.43
C GLN A 173 18.90 7.06 4.91
N SER A 174 18.36 7.92 5.77
CA SER A 174 18.31 7.75 7.23
C SER A 174 17.66 6.42 7.61
N VAL A 175 16.47 6.13 7.07
CA VAL A 175 15.76 4.88 7.33
C VAL A 175 16.50 3.66 6.80
N LEU A 176 16.99 3.71 5.55
CA LEU A 176 17.68 2.58 4.93
C LEU A 176 19.00 2.24 5.64
N LEU A 177 19.78 3.27 6.00
CA LEU A 177 21.06 3.09 6.70
C LEU A 177 20.86 2.64 8.16
N SER A 178 19.87 3.20 8.87
CA SER A 178 19.49 2.70 10.20
C SER A 178 19.06 1.24 10.17
N ARG A 179 18.31 0.83 9.13
CA ARG A 179 17.90 -0.58 8.95
C ARG A 179 19.10 -1.48 8.64
N ALA A 180 20.03 -1.05 7.79
CA ALA A 180 21.25 -1.79 7.50
C ALA A 180 22.16 -1.95 8.74
N LEU A 181 22.11 -1.00 9.67
CA LEU A 181 22.81 -1.05 10.95
C LEU A 181 22.06 -1.84 12.03
N GLU A 182 20.81 -2.25 11.79
CA GLU A 182 19.92 -2.81 12.82
C GLU A 182 19.76 -1.85 14.02
N ALA A 183 19.86 -0.54 13.78
CA ALA A 183 19.80 0.47 14.82
C ALA A 183 18.36 0.64 15.35
N THR A 184 18.21 0.69 16.68
CA THR A 184 16.91 0.90 17.34
C THR A 184 16.36 2.32 17.16
N ARG A 185 17.21 3.26 16.73
CA ARG A 185 16.86 4.67 16.50
C ARG A 185 17.25 5.09 15.09
N GLU A 186 16.46 6.03 14.56
CA GLU A 186 16.76 6.70 13.31
C GLU A 186 18.04 7.54 13.46
N LEU A 187 18.99 7.36 12.55
CA LEU A 187 20.30 8.01 12.55
C LEU A 187 20.43 8.92 11.32
N ALA A 188 21.08 10.07 11.50
CA ALA A 188 21.41 10.90 10.34
C ALA A 188 22.28 10.10 9.34
N PRO A 189 22.09 10.28 8.02
CA PRO A 189 22.79 9.48 7.01
C PRO A 189 24.31 9.43 7.17
N SER A 190 24.94 10.58 7.49
CA SER A 190 26.38 10.67 7.72
C SER A 190 26.83 9.89 8.95
N GLN A 191 26.08 9.98 10.05
CA GLN A 191 26.37 9.23 11.28
C GLN A 191 26.23 7.72 11.05
N ALA A 192 25.20 7.30 10.31
CA ALA A 192 24.99 5.90 9.98
C ALA A 192 26.13 5.36 9.09
N LEU A 193 26.60 6.12 8.09
CA LEU A 193 27.77 5.73 7.30
C LEU A 193 29.05 5.62 8.15
N HIS A 194 29.28 6.56 9.06
CA HIS A 194 30.43 6.48 9.98
C HIS A 194 30.37 5.23 10.87
N GLN A 195 29.17 4.86 11.34
CA GLN A 195 28.98 3.64 12.12
C GLN A 195 29.15 2.37 11.28
N LEU A 196 28.69 2.36 10.03
CA LEU A 196 28.92 1.25 9.10
C LEU A 196 30.42 1.05 8.84
N ALA A 197 31.15 2.15 8.61
CA ALA A 197 32.61 2.10 8.46
C ALA A 197 33.28 1.53 9.71
N ALA A 198 32.89 1.99 10.91
CA ALA A 198 33.39 1.45 12.16
C ALA A 198 33.08 -0.04 12.35
N ARG A 199 31.84 -0.48 12.05
CA ARG A 199 31.42 -1.89 12.12
C ARG A 199 32.21 -2.78 11.18
N SER A 200 32.55 -2.30 9.97
CA SER A 200 33.32 -3.07 8.98
C SER A 200 34.74 -3.43 9.43
N VAL A 201 35.35 -2.60 10.29
CA VAL A 201 36.70 -2.80 10.84
C VAL A 201 36.70 -3.21 12.32
N GLY A 202 35.53 -3.43 12.92
CA GLY A 202 35.40 -3.75 14.35
C GLY A 202 35.77 -2.61 15.30
N ALA A 203 35.79 -1.36 14.84
CA ALA A 203 36.09 -0.20 15.67
C ALA A 203 34.90 0.16 16.57
N ARG A 204 35.19 0.47 17.84
CA ARG A 204 34.17 0.96 18.80
C ARG A 204 33.80 2.42 18.62
N ARG A 205 34.69 3.21 18.01
CA ARG A 205 34.53 4.64 17.77
C ARG A 205 34.60 4.92 16.27
N THR A 206 33.97 6.02 15.88
CA THR A 206 33.87 6.45 14.48
C THR A 206 34.90 7.51 14.10
N ASP A 207 35.83 7.88 14.99
CA ASP A 207 36.89 8.84 14.69
C ASP A 207 38.00 8.23 13.80
N PRO A 208 38.64 9.05 12.92
CA PRO A 208 39.59 8.53 11.92
C PRO A 208 40.78 7.77 12.50
N GLU A 209 41.33 8.22 13.64
CA GLU A 209 42.45 7.54 14.31
C GLU A 209 42.05 6.15 14.81
N SER A 210 40.87 6.04 15.45
CA SER A 210 40.33 4.76 15.88
C SER A 210 40.07 3.81 14.71
N LEU A 211 39.59 4.32 13.56
CA LEU A 211 39.38 3.53 12.35
C LEU A 211 40.71 3.05 11.74
N ARG A 212 41.73 3.93 11.64
CA ARG A 212 43.07 3.58 11.16
C ARG A 212 43.67 2.48 12.03
N LEU A 213 43.62 2.66 13.35
CA LEU A 213 44.15 1.70 14.31
C LEU A 213 43.42 0.35 14.22
N ALA A 214 42.09 0.36 14.10
CA ALA A 214 41.30 -0.87 13.94
C ALA A 214 41.60 -1.58 12.61
N THR A 215 41.76 -0.83 11.53
CA THR A 215 42.15 -1.38 10.21
C THR A 215 43.55 -2.01 10.27
N LEU A 216 44.52 -1.32 10.87
CA LEU A 216 45.88 -1.85 11.05
C LEU A 216 45.88 -3.08 11.97
N ARG A 217 45.03 -3.12 13.01
CA ARG A 217 44.86 -4.31 13.87
C ARG A 217 44.24 -5.48 13.11
N ALA A 218 43.20 -5.24 12.31
CA ALA A 218 42.56 -6.27 11.49
C ALA A 218 43.50 -6.80 10.39
N TRP A 219 44.41 -5.98 9.89
CA TRP A 219 45.44 -6.39 8.93
C TRP A 219 46.59 -7.15 9.60
N ALA A 220 47.10 -6.65 10.73
CA ALA A 220 48.20 -7.28 11.47
C ALA A 220 47.80 -8.59 12.15
N LEU A 221 46.53 -8.70 12.53
CA LEU A 221 45.90 -9.88 13.10
C LEU A 221 44.68 -10.21 12.24
N PRO A 222 44.86 -10.86 11.06
CA PRO A 222 43.74 -11.31 10.24
C PRO A 222 42.82 -12.16 11.11
N PHE A 223 41.56 -11.76 11.23
CA PHE A 223 40.61 -12.25 12.23
C PHE A 223 40.66 -13.77 12.40
N GLY A 224 41.32 -14.16 13.48
CA GLY A 224 41.48 -15.52 13.96
C GLY A 224 41.77 -15.52 15.46
N GLU A 225 41.21 -14.57 16.21
CA GLU A 225 41.02 -14.65 17.66
C GLU A 225 40.30 -13.39 18.16
N PRO A 226 39.15 -13.49 18.85
CA PRO A 226 38.73 -12.44 19.74
C PRO A 226 39.74 -12.41 20.90
N ALA A 227 40.61 -11.41 20.92
CA ALA A 227 41.46 -11.15 22.07
C ALA A 227 40.59 -11.08 23.34
N PRO A 228 41.02 -11.72 24.43
CA PRO A 228 40.17 -11.99 25.58
C PRO A 228 39.63 -10.69 26.16
N ALA A 229 38.32 -10.71 26.47
CA ALA A 229 37.78 -9.80 27.45
C ALA A 229 38.68 -9.86 28.69
N GLN A 230 39.27 -8.72 29.06
CA GLN A 230 39.91 -8.59 30.36
C GLN A 230 38.94 -9.13 31.43
N PRO A 231 39.37 -10.05 32.30
CA PRO A 231 38.52 -10.49 33.39
C PRO A 231 38.25 -9.30 34.31
N ARG A 232 36.98 -8.87 34.38
CA ARG A 232 36.45 -8.47 35.69
C ARG A 232 36.50 -9.73 36.54
N ALA A 233 37.16 -9.66 37.69
CA ALA A 233 37.25 -10.73 38.67
C ALA A 233 35.86 -11.35 38.96
N PRO A 234 35.73 -12.68 39.05
CA PRO A 234 34.60 -13.31 39.71
C PRO A 234 35.00 -13.67 41.14
N ASP A 235 34.33 -13.07 42.13
CA ASP A 235 34.21 -13.70 43.45
C ASP A 235 33.31 -14.93 43.29
N SER A 236 33.66 -16.01 43.99
CA SER A 236 32.87 -17.22 44.23
C SER A 236 32.75 -18.28 43.11
N ALA A 237 33.20 -19.47 43.53
CA ALA A 237 32.57 -20.79 43.38
C ALA A 237 32.65 -21.54 42.02
N SER A 238 33.48 -22.59 42.09
CA SER A 238 33.17 -23.98 41.70
C SER A 238 33.28 -24.40 40.23
N ALA A 239 34.09 -25.45 40.03
CA ALA A 239 34.44 -26.19 38.80
C ALA A 239 33.27 -27.06 38.24
N PRO A 240 33.50 -27.94 37.21
CA PRO A 240 33.97 -27.85 35.81
C PRO A 240 32.86 -28.39 34.83
N PRO A 241 33.04 -28.97 33.59
CA PRO A 241 34.08 -28.93 32.54
C PRO A 241 33.57 -28.59 31.09
N SER A 242 34.52 -28.50 30.14
CA SER A 242 34.45 -28.86 28.69
C SER A 242 33.59 -28.05 27.69
N ALA A 243 34.24 -27.31 26.79
CA ALA A 243 33.66 -26.83 25.52
C ALA A 243 34.74 -26.65 24.43
N ALA A 244 35.25 -27.76 23.92
CA ALA A 244 35.95 -27.80 22.64
C ALA A 244 34.93 -28.08 21.53
N ALA A 245 34.37 -27.06 20.86
CA ALA A 245 33.44 -27.32 19.72
C ALA A 245 33.29 -26.23 18.63
N THR A 246 33.61 -24.95 18.86
CA THR A 246 33.05 -23.85 18.03
C THR A 246 33.84 -23.45 16.77
N GLY A 247 35.14 -23.76 16.66
CA GLY A 247 35.93 -23.40 15.46
C GLY A 247 35.59 -24.23 14.22
N ALA A 248 35.11 -25.45 14.44
CA ALA A 248 34.61 -26.29 13.37
C ALA A 248 33.13 -26.00 13.04
N GLU A 249 32.40 -25.20 13.83
CA GLU A 249 30.96 -24.97 13.61
C GLU A 249 30.63 -24.03 12.47
N ALA A 250 31.45 -23.00 12.16
CA ALA A 250 31.17 -22.12 11.02
C ALA A 250 31.43 -22.84 9.68
N THR A 251 32.52 -23.59 9.58
CA THR A 251 32.78 -24.47 8.43
C THR A 251 31.76 -25.61 8.35
N ARG A 252 31.36 -26.22 9.48
CA ARG A 252 30.23 -27.18 9.53
C ARG A 252 28.88 -26.55 9.18
N GLN A 253 28.67 -25.25 9.43
CA GLN A 253 27.43 -24.55 9.10
C GLN A 253 27.37 -24.25 7.60
N ASP A 254 28.47 -23.83 6.99
CA ASP A 254 28.57 -23.65 5.54
C ASP A 254 28.55 -25.01 4.79
N GLU A 255 29.28 -26.02 5.27
CA GLU A 255 29.17 -27.41 4.78
C GLU A 255 27.76 -27.96 4.99
N GLY A 256 27.14 -27.66 6.12
CA GLY A 256 25.77 -28.06 6.46
C GLY A 256 24.73 -27.41 5.54
N LEU A 257 24.96 -26.16 5.12
CA LEU A 257 24.11 -25.47 4.16
C LEU A 257 24.33 -25.99 2.73
N HIS A 258 25.56 -26.35 2.38
CA HIS A 258 25.87 -26.97 1.09
C HIS A 258 25.23 -28.35 0.97
N HIS A 259 25.42 -29.22 1.96
CA HIS A 259 24.77 -30.53 2.04
C HIS A 259 23.24 -30.42 2.09
N PHE A 260 22.71 -29.39 2.75
CA PHE A 260 21.28 -29.09 2.70
C PHE A 260 20.83 -28.75 1.27
N ALA A 261 21.52 -27.85 0.56
CA ALA A 261 21.18 -27.46 -0.80
C ALA A 261 21.26 -28.66 -1.78
N GLU A 262 22.29 -29.50 -1.66
CA GLU A 262 22.42 -30.73 -2.45
C GLU A 262 21.26 -31.70 -2.20
N ARG A 263 20.90 -31.93 -0.94
CA ARG A 263 19.74 -32.76 -0.60
C ARG A 263 18.44 -32.19 -1.17
N VAL A 264 18.27 -30.87 -1.11
CA VAL A 264 17.10 -30.17 -1.67
C VAL A 264 17.03 -30.38 -3.19
N LEU A 265 18.14 -30.20 -3.90
CA LEU A 265 18.21 -30.43 -5.35
C LEU A 265 18.03 -31.90 -5.72
N GLN A 266 18.58 -32.83 -4.93
CA GLN A 266 18.41 -34.27 -5.14
C GLN A 266 16.94 -34.68 -4.98
N VAL A 267 16.27 -34.21 -3.93
CA VAL A 267 14.83 -34.46 -3.71
C VAL A 267 14.00 -33.80 -4.82
N ALA A 268 14.32 -32.56 -5.21
CA ALA A 268 13.63 -31.87 -6.30
C ALA A 268 13.79 -32.62 -7.65
N ARG A 269 15.00 -33.13 -7.96
CA ARG A 269 15.25 -33.95 -9.17
C ARG A 269 14.52 -35.29 -9.13
N GLY A 270 14.41 -35.91 -7.95
CA GLY A 270 13.71 -37.18 -7.75
C GLY A 270 12.19 -37.07 -7.64
N ALA A 271 11.64 -35.88 -7.43
CA ALA A 271 10.21 -35.67 -7.26
C ALA A 271 9.45 -35.92 -8.57
N THR A 272 8.47 -36.82 -8.55
CA THR A 272 7.52 -37.06 -9.66
C THR A 272 6.26 -36.21 -9.55
N GLU A 273 5.96 -35.70 -8.35
CA GLU A 273 4.78 -34.89 -8.04
C GLU A 273 5.18 -33.44 -7.72
N GLY A 274 4.29 -32.48 -7.97
CA GLY A 274 4.54 -31.06 -7.68
C GLY A 274 5.53 -30.39 -8.64
N ARG A 275 5.70 -30.94 -9.85
CA ARG A 275 6.45 -30.32 -10.93
C ARG A 275 5.58 -29.34 -11.71
N PHE A 276 6.20 -28.23 -12.12
CA PHE A 276 5.58 -27.28 -13.02
C PHE A 276 6.50 -27.06 -14.23
N GLY A 277 6.19 -27.77 -15.33
CA GLY A 277 7.12 -27.93 -16.45
C GLY A 277 8.30 -28.85 -16.11
N ASP A 278 9.34 -28.80 -16.93
CA ASP A 278 10.47 -29.74 -16.84
C ASP A 278 11.49 -29.33 -15.75
N ASP A 279 11.63 -28.03 -15.49
CA ASP A 279 12.74 -27.48 -14.71
C ASP A 279 12.35 -26.87 -13.36
N ARG A 280 11.08 -27.02 -12.90
CA ARG A 280 10.61 -26.35 -11.68
C ARG A 280 9.81 -27.27 -10.79
N VAL A 281 10.05 -27.19 -9.48
CA VAL A 281 9.35 -27.99 -8.47
C VAL A 281 8.85 -27.09 -7.35
N PHE A 282 7.61 -27.30 -6.90
CA PHE A 282 7.02 -26.55 -5.78
C PHE A 282 7.79 -26.76 -4.48
N ILE A 283 8.02 -25.68 -3.74
CA ILE A 283 8.73 -25.71 -2.45
C ILE A 283 7.99 -26.58 -1.43
N SER A 284 6.66 -26.56 -1.43
CA SER A 284 5.81 -27.39 -0.56
C SER A 284 6.05 -28.89 -0.76
N HIS A 285 6.20 -29.33 -2.00
CA HIS A 285 6.41 -30.74 -2.34
C HIS A 285 7.81 -31.21 -1.93
N VAL A 286 8.84 -30.39 -2.15
CA VAL A 286 10.20 -30.72 -1.71
C VAL A 286 10.30 -30.77 -0.19
N TRP A 287 9.60 -29.87 0.51
CA TRP A 287 9.47 -29.89 1.96
C TRP A 287 8.83 -31.20 2.48
N ARG A 288 7.67 -31.57 1.92
CA ARG A 288 6.95 -32.80 2.30
C ARG A 288 7.76 -34.06 2.03
N ALA A 289 8.50 -34.10 0.92
CA ALA A 289 9.33 -35.24 0.55
C ALA A 289 10.60 -35.36 1.40
N MET A 290 11.13 -34.25 1.93
CA MET A 290 12.35 -34.25 2.72
C MET A 290 12.13 -34.61 4.19
N GLN A 291 10.96 -34.24 4.77
CA GLN A 291 10.58 -34.36 6.20
C GLN A 291 11.69 -34.87 7.11
N ALA A 292 12.67 -33.99 7.39
CA ALA A 292 13.80 -34.33 8.23
C ALA A 292 13.38 -34.15 9.70
N PRO A 293 13.62 -35.15 10.58
CA PRO A 293 13.28 -35.02 12.00
C PRO A 293 14.04 -33.84 12.61
N GLY A 294 13.29 -32.91 13.24
CA GLY A 294 13.83 -31.73 13.90
C GLY A 294 13.99 -30.48 13.03
N LEU A 295 13.63 -30.54 11.74
CA LEU A 295 13.49 -29.34 10.91
C LEU A 295 12.01 -28.97 10.86
N ASP A 296 11.64 -27.72 11.14
CA ASP A 296 10.30 -27.19 10.91
C ASP A 296 10.22 -26.45 9.57
N GLU A 297 9.01 -26.26 9.04
CA GLU A 297 8.80 -25.67 7.71
C GLU A 297 9.38 -24.25 7.60
N GLN A 298 9.30 -23.47 8.67
CA GLN A 298 9.82 -22.10 8.68
C GLN A 298 11.35 -22.08 8.66
N SER A 299 11.99 -22.99 9.40
CA SER A 299 13.44 -23.20 9.36
C SER A 299 13.92 -23.72 8.00
N PHE A 300 13.16 -24.61 7.36
CA PHE A 300 13.44 -25.06 6.00
C PHE A 300 13.41 -23.90 4.99
N LYS A 301 12.33 -23.11 4.97
CA LYS A 301 12.18 -21.96 4.07
C LYS A 301 13.28 -20.91 4.29
N ARG A 302 13.69 -20.69 5.56
CA ARG A 302 14.79 -19.77 5.91
C ARG A 302 16.13 -20.26 5.35
N ARG A 303 16.45 -21.54 5.51
CA ARG A 303 17.66 -22.15 4.95
C ARG A 303 17.65 -22.16 3.42
N LEU A 304 16.48 -22.32 2.80
CA LEU A 304 16.29 -22.24 1.35
C LEU A 304 16.65 -20.85 0.80
N ILE A 305 16.22 -19.79 1.50
CA ILE A 305 16.56 -18.41 1.15
C ILE A 305 18.07 -18.17 1.29
N GLU A 306 18.67 -18.65 2.37
CA GLU A 306 20.12 -18.52 2.62
C GLU A 306 20.95 -19.23 1.53
N ALA A 307 20.53 -20.44 1.14
CA ALA A 307 21.15 -21.19 0.04
C ALA A 307 21.01 -20.46 -1.31
N ASN A 308 19.86 -19.82 -1.57
CA ASN A 308 19.65 -19.00 -2.77
C ASN A 308 20.52 -17.73 -2.80
N GLN A 309 20.68 -17.05 -1.66
CA GLN A 309 21.56 -15.88 -1.55
C GLN A 309 23.03 -16.24 -1.83
N LYS A 310 23.46 -17.42 -1.38
CA LYS A 310 24.80 -17.97 -1.66
C LYS A 310 24.92 -18.64 -3.03
N ARG A 311 23.88 -18.58 -3.88
CA ARG A 311 23.82 -19.18 -5.22
C ARG A 311 24.05 -20.70 -5.23
N LEU A 312 23.76 -21.38 -4.13
CA LEU A 312 23.85 -22.84 -4.01
C LEU A 312 22.64 -23.55 -4.64
N LEU A 313 21.52 -22.84 -4.77
CA LEU A 313 20.32 -23.25 -5.50
C LEU A 313 19.63 -22.00 -6.06
N SER A 314 18.67 -22.19 -6.97
CA SER A 314 17.91 -21.10 -7.59
C SER A 314 16.44 -21.18 -7.20
N LEU A 315 15.86 -20.07 -6.78
CA LEU A 315 14.43 -19.93 -6.49
C LEU A 315 13.73 -19.07 -7.53
N SER A 316 12.57 -19.51 -8.00
CA SER A 316 11.77 -18.77 -8.98
C SER A 316 10.36 -18.46 -8.48
N ARG A 317 9.76 -17.43 -9.10
CA ARG A 317 8.41 -16.97 -8.80
C ARG A 317 7.39 -17.68 -9.69
N ALA A 318 6.13 -17.62 -9.30
CA ALA A 318 5.01 -18.08 -10.11
C ALA A 318 4.56 -16.94 -11.02
N ASP A 319 4.77 -17.09 -12.33
CA ASP A 319 4.38 -16.09 -13.33
C ASP A 319 2.99 -16.37 -13.94
N MET A 320 2.47 -17.61 -13.79
CA MET A 320 1.18 -18.07 -14.32
C MET A 320 0.32 -18.69 -13.22
N VAL A 321 0.01 -17.88 -12.19
CA VAL A 321 -0.72 -18.29 -10.98
C VAL A 321 -2.11 -18.87 -11.30
N GLU A 322 -2.74 -18.44 -12.40
CA GLU A 322 -4.09 -18.88 -12.82
C GLU A 322 -4.15 -20.33 -13.32
N LEU A 323 -3.00 -20.92 -13.70
CA LEU A 323 -2.91 -22.31 -14.18
C LEU A 323 -2.49 -23.30 -13.08
N MET A 324 -2.35 -22.82 -11.85
CA MET A 324 -1.76 -23.57 -10.74
C MET A 324 -2.79 -23.81 -9.64
N ASP A 325 -2.60 -24.89 -8.88
CA ASP A 325 -3.39 -25.13 -7.67
C ASP A 325 -3.09 -24.03 -6.63
N PRO A 326 -4.09 -23.22 -6.22
CA PRO A 326 -3.91 -22.13 -5.27
C PRO A 326 -3.44 -22.63 -3.90
N THR A 327 -3.77 -23.87 -3.54
CA THR A 327 -3.38 -24.49 -2.28
C THR A 327 -1.87 -24.76 -2.26
N GLU A 328 -1.32 -25.31 -3.34
CA GLU A 328 0.12 -25.59 -3.49
C GLU A 328 0.96 -24.31 -3.62
N LEU A 329 0.40 -23.28 -4.26
CA LEU A 329 1.00 -21.94 -4.30
C LEU A 329 1.14 -21.33 -2.90
N SER A 330 0.06 -21.34 -2.11
CA SER A 330 0.09 -20.78 -0.75
C SER A 330 1.03 -21.57 0.17
N ALA A 331 1.05 -22.89 0.05
CA ALA A 331 1.94 -23.76 0.83
C ALA A 331 3.41 -23.54 0.44
N SER A 332 3.68 -23.25 -0.83
CA SER A 332 5.04 -22.99 -1.33
C SER A 332 5.54 -21.57 -1.07
N GLU A 333 4.69 -20.67 -0.58
CA GLU A 333 5.01 -19.26 -0.47
C GLU A 333 6.20 -19.03 0.49
N THR A 334 7.28 -18.48 -0.07
CA THR A 334 8.52 -18.15 0.66
C THR A 334 8.91 -16.70 0.39
N ARG A 335 8.80 -15.83 1.41
CA ARG A 335 9.00 -14.38 1.28
C ARG A 335 10.37 -13.93 1.77
N HIS A 336 11.06 -13.12 0.97
CA HIS A 336 12.30 -12.46 1.38
C HIS A 336 12.51 -11.12 0.68
N LEU A 337 12.71 -10.04 1.46
CA LEU A 337 12.98 -8.68 0.98
C LEU A 337 12.05 -8.19 -0.15
N GLY A 338 10.76 -8.53 -0.07
CA GLY A 338 9.74 -8.14 -1.06
C GLY A 338 9.64 -9.06 -2.28
N ALA A 339 10.47 -10.09 -2.39
CA ALA A 339 10.33 -11.17 -3.36
C ALA A 339 9.57 -12.36 -2.73
N THR A 340 8.70 -12.98 -3.53
CA THR A 340 7.96 -14.19 -3.16
C THR A 340 8.35 -15.32 -4.10
N PHE A 341 8.94 -16.36 -3.54
CA PHE A 341 9.37 -17.56 -4.25
C PHE A 341 8.36 -18.69 -4.03
N HIS A 342 8.16 -19.50 -5.07
CA HIS A 342 7.21 -20.62 -5.04
C HIS A 342 7.86 -21.91 -5.55
N PHE A 343 8.96 -21.80 -6.32
CA PHE A 343 9.62 -22.93 -6.95
C PHE A 343 11.11 -22.97 -6.64
N ILE A 344 11.64 -24.18 -6.70
CA ILE A 344 13.06 -24.46 -6.87
C ILE A 344 13.29 -24.71 -8.35
N ALA A 345 14.21 -23.96 -8.95
CA ALA A 345 14.64 -24.14 -10.34
C ALA A 345 15.80 -25.14 -10.38
N LEU A 346 15.70 -26.13 -11.27
CA LEU A 346 16.64 -27.23 -11.42
C LEU A 346 17.77 -26.95 -12.41
#